data_AF-R0AFJ9-F1
#
_entry.id   AF-R0AFJ9-F1
#
_cell.length_a   1.000
_cell.length_b   1.000
_cell.length_c   1.000
_cell.angle_alpha   90.00
_cell.angle_beta   90.00
_cell.angle_gamma   90.00
#
_symmetry.space_group_name_H-M   'P 1'
#
loop_
_entity.id
_entity.type
_entity.pdbx_description
1 polymer ?
#
loop_
_entity_poly.entity_id
_entity_poly.type
_entity_poly.pdbx_seq_one_letter_code
_entity_poly.pdbx_strand_id
1 'polypeptide(L)'
;MSDIMVRFLNESYTFPEELKQYVIYCNEFEKINNRLQKELICTMKKKPYDQGGSDAMGDIESRLKEAMICEGKKVITMLSQNGIFDVTETDIINSNKGFIHYEETYKAMMDGAKQILIEHMQSYLSGFEDAQTSAYSQVTGAGISIWSNSILAHATLAAYEASTVKRQCAKADKDYEMAMEDLSRRTESEEERKYTELFATKVYPEIAASFGMYVSELMTYYLKKLQTHSMYDYSKVVSYDMKRSSELLNNILLVDDKKPVLIEAFKCCPYNPDIYAKVLEVGLCDIDTFKTAKEFYQDSVLIEVLEDYCKKSLHSDTISNAIKILADYKRCSEIDILYSLYSNELEIIKKNYSIAKVLTYNMKELDKWIRDNINQNMDTIINTSIDDVENKVTCFMDSFVNEKQFIKFADMNLLSIDDVRLTNSSEAEISKINLEIKRCIISSVLSYIEKARGLRKQCDAAYAVFNSEIKKRNEAIVEKYNELKSVGVFALSKKKELKAIIFDMESELSKYRVENEPKDLEKAYYRMYS
;
A
#
# COMPACT_ATOMS: atom_id res chain seq x y z
N MET A 1 51.75 -4.72 -3.52
CA MET A 1 50.29 -4.54 -3.54
C MET A 1 49.69 -5.88 -3.88
N SER A 2 48.65 -6.29 -3.16
CA SER A 2 48.06 -7.64 -3.19
C SER A 2 46.99 -7.75 -4.26
N ASP A 3 46.86 -8.93 -4.86
CA ASP A 3 45.67 -9.30 -5.61
C ASP A 3 44.61 -9.88 -4.66
N ILE A 4 43.33 -9.73 -4.99
CA ILE A 4 42.23 -10.41 -4.30
C ILE A 4 41.95 -11.75 -4.94
N MET A 5 41.81 -12.79 -4.11
CA MET A 5 41.38 -14.11 -4.54
C MET A 5 39.92 -14.32 -4.16
N VAL A 6 39.08 -14.58 -5.15
CA VAL A 6 37.64 -14.77 -4.97
C VAL A 6 37.20 -16.10 -5.59
N ARG A 7 35.98 -16.54 -5.28
CA ARG A 7 35.41 -17.79 -5.79
C ARG A 7 34.11 -17.55 -6.52
N PHE A 8 33.99 -18.13 -7.72
CA PHE A 8 32.78 -18.04 -8.53
C PHE A 8 32.51 -19.39 -9.18
N LEU A 9 31.31 -19.93 -8.98
CA LEU A 9 30.86 -21.23 -9.50
C LEU A 9 31.86 -22.37 -9.23
N ASN A 10 32.35 -22.43 -7.99
CA ASN A 10 33.35 -23.38 -7.47
C ASN A 10 34.78 -23.26 -8.04
N GLU A 11 35.08 -22.19 -8.78
CA GLU A 11 36.41 -21.92 -9.33
C GLU A 11 37.02 -20.67 -8.69
N SER A 12 38.35 -20.60 -8.63
CA SER A 12 39.09 -19.49 -8.03
C SER A 12 39.56 -18.50 -9.09
N TYR A 13 39.38 -17.22 -8.82
CA TYR A 13 39.75 -16.11 -9.70
C TYR A 13 40.56 -15.07 -8.94
N THR A 14 41.41 -14.36 -9.67
CA THR A 14 42.29 -13.34 -9.11
C THR A 14 42.02 -12.02 -9.81
N PHE A 15 41.75 -10.97 -9.03
CA PHE A 15 41.51 -9.62 -9.51
C PHE A 15 42.42 -8.63 -8.76
N PRO A 16 42.72 -7.45 -9.34
CA PRO A 16 43.45 -6.41 -8.64
C PRO A 16 42.63 -5.89 -7.45
N GLU A 17 43.26 -5.66 -6.29
CA GLU A 17 42.61 -5.06 -5.12
C GLU A 17 42.00 -3.68 -5.44
N GLU A 18 42.61 -2.95 -6.38
CA GLU A 18 42.10 -1.67 -6.87
C GLU A 18 40.66 -1.77 -7.41
N LEU A 19 40.22 -2.96 -7.83
CA LEU A 19 38.85 -3.21 -8.28
C LEU A 19 37.84 -3.11 -7.15
N LYS A 20 38.18 -3.59 -5.95
CA LYS A 20 37.32 -3.46 -4.77
C LYS A 20 37.15 -1.99 -4.40
N GLN A 21 38.25 -1.25 -4.38
CA GLN A 21 38.24 0.19 -4.11
C GLN A 21 37.51 0.99 -5.19
N TYR A 22 37.57 0.56 -6.46
CA TYR A 22 36.79 1.14 -7.56
C TYR A 22 35.29 1.07 -7.29
N VAL A 23 34.78 -0.09 -6.86
CA VAL A 23 33.35 -0.25 -6.57
C VAL A 23 32.91 0.65 -5.41
N ILE A 24 33.74 0.84 -4.40
CA ILE A 24 33.47 1.79 -3.31
C ILE A 24 33.32 3.20 -3.88
N TYR A 25 34.20 3.62 -4.79
CA TYR A 25 34.06 4.92 -5.45
C TYR A 25 32.80 5.00 -6.31
N CYS A 26 32.48 3.99 -7.11
CA CYS A 26 31.23 3.93 -7.87
C CYS A 26 30.00 4.14 -6.97
N ASN A 27 29.95 3.45 -5.83
CA ASN A 27 28.86 3.58 -4.86
C ASN A 27 28.78 5.01 -4.25
N GLU A 28 29.92 5.67 -4.00
CA GLU A 28 29.93 7.06 -3.53
C GLU A 28 29.41 8.04 -4.59
N PHE A 29 29.78 7.86 -5.86
CA PHE A 29 29.28 8.68 -6.96
C PHE A 29 27.82 8.38 -7.31
N GLU A 30 27.37 7.14 -7.14
CA GLU A 30 25.96 6.79 -7.26
C GLU A 30 25.11 7.50 -6.21
N LYS A 31 25.60 7.64 -4.96
CA LYS A 31 24.92 8.44 -3.93
C LYS A 31 24.78 9.91 -4.34
N ILE A 32 25.76 10.47 -5.05
CA ILE A 32 25.65 11.82 -5.62
C ILE A 32 24.51 11.88 -6.63
N ASN A 33 24.49 10.96 -7.60
CA ASN A 33 23.41 10.88 -8.59
C ASN A 33 22.04 10.73 -7.92
N ASN A 34 21.89 9.83 -6.95
CA ASN A 34 20.63 9.59 -6.24
C ASN A 34 20.12 10.84 -5.49
N ARG A 35 21.03 11.65 -4.93
CA ARG A 35 20.65 12.94 -4.33
C ARG A 35 20.13 13.93 -5.38
N LEU A 36 20.81 14.06 -6.52
CA LEU A 36 20.39 14.93 -7.62
C LEU A 36 19.04 14.48 -8.21
N GLN A 37 18.86 13.18 -8.46
CA GLN A 37 17.60 12.62 -8.94
C GLN A 37 16.45 12.83 -7.95
N LYS A 38 16.72 12.73 -6.64
CA LYS A 38 15.72 13.02 -5.60
C LYS A 38 15.29 14.49 -5.61
N GLU A 39 16.22 15.42 -5.82
CA GLU A 39 15.89 16.84 -5.97
C GLU A 39 15.03 17.07 -7.23
N LEU A 40 15.36 16.44 -8.36
CA LEU A 40 14.54 16.50 -9.58
C LEU A 40 13.12 15.95 -9.36
N ILE A 41 12.98 14.81 -8.67
CA ILE A 41 11.66 14.26 -8.32
C ILE A 41 10.86 15.24 -7.45
N CYS A 42 11.52 15.99 -6.55
CA CYS A 42 10.85 17.04 -5.77
C CYS A 42 10.36 18.18 -6.68
N THR A 43 11.17 18.58 -7.66
CA THR A 43 10.83 19.61 -8.64
C THR A 43 9.68 19.17 -9.55
N MET A 44 9.64 17.90 -9.96
CA MET A 44 8.56 17.34 -10.81
C MET A 44 7.19 17.33 -10.14
N LYS A 45 7.12 17.44 -8.81
CA LYS A 45 5.85 17.51 -8.06
C LYS A 45 5.24 18.90 -8.04
N LYS A 46 5.98 19.92 -8.47
CA LYS A 46 5.53 21.31 -8.53
C LYS A 46 4.88 21.59 -9.87
N LYS A 47 4.02 22.61 -9.90
CA LYS A 47 3.53 23.13 -11.18
C LYS A 47 4.70 23.66 -12.00
N PRO A 48 4.71 23.49 -13.33
CA PRO A 48 5.74 24.05 -14.20
C PRO A 48 5.96 25.55 -14.02
N TYR A 49 4.87 26.30 -13.87
CA TYR A 49 4.84 27.74 -13.67
C TYR A 49 3.77 28.12 -12.64
N ASP A 50 4.12 28.97 -11.67
CA ASP A 50 3.21 29.52 -10.67
C ASP A 50 3.65 30.94 -10.28
N GLN A 51 2.75 31.92 -10.46
CA GLN A 51 3.00 33.33 -10.16
C GLN A 51 3.29 33.59 -8.66
N GLY A 52 3.05 32.60 -7.78
CA GLY A 52 3.27 32.66 -6.33
C GLY A 52 4.67 32.30 -5.80
N GLY A 53 5.63 31.91 -6.66
CA GLY A 53 7.06 31.86 -6.30
C GLY A 53 7.61 30.54 -5.73
N SER A 54 7.03 29.38 -6.06
CA SER A 54 7.68 28.08 -5.82
C SER A 54 7.30 27.05 -6.89
N ASP A 55 7.61 27.36 -8.14
CA ASP A 55 7.36 26.49 -9.29
C ASP A 55 8.57 25.64 -9.67
N ALA A 56 8.37 24.75 -10.65
CA ALA A 56 9.44 23.88 -11.14
C ALA A 56 10.53 24.69 -11.86
N MET A 57 10.17 25.77 -12.54
CA MET A 57 11.11 26.60 -13.30
C MET A 57 12.14 27.30 -12.39
N GLY A 58 11.69 27.88 -11.28
CA GLY A 58 12.56 28.49 -10.27
C GLY A 58 13.41 27.47 -9.51
N ASP A 59 12.88 26.27 -9.26
CA ASP A 59 13.66 25.16 -8.68
C ASP A 59 14.78 24.71 -9.62
N ILE A 60 14.55 24.69 -10.94
CA ILE A 60 15.59 24.38 -11.94
C ILE A 60 16.65 25.50 -11.95
N GLU A 61 16.25 26.77 -11.97
CA GLU A 61 17.22 27.88 -12.01
C GLU A 61 18.17 27.89 -10.82
N SER A 62 17.62 27.66 -9.62
CA SER A 62 18.33 27.91 -8.37
C SER A 62 18.67 26.62 -7.63
N ARG A 63 17.65 25.87 -7.18
CA ARG A 63 17.80 24.74 -6.28
C ARG A 63 18.58 23.58 -6.89
N LEU A 64 18.22 23.14 -8.09
CA LEU A 64 18.91 22.03 -8.77
C LEU A 64 20.33 22.41 -9.17
N LYS A 65 20.52 23.65 -9.68
CA LYS A 65 21.85 24.19 -10.00
C LYS A 65 22.76 24.24 -8.77
N GLU A 66 22.25 24.78 -7.65
CA GLU A 66 22.97 24.81 -6.38
C GLU A 66 23.26 23.41 -5.86
N ALA A 67 22.35 22.45 -6.04
CA ALA A 67 22.58 21.06 -5.69
C ALA A 67 23.77 20.48 -6.49
N MET A 68 23.85 20.69 -7.81
CA MET A 68 25.00 20.25 -8.62
C MET A 68 26.31 20.88 -8.13
N ILE A 69 26.31 22.18 -7.84
CA ILE A 69 27.48 22.90 -7.33
C ILE A 69 27.92 22.31 -5.99
N CYS A 70 26.97 22.13 -5.06
CA CYS A 70 27.21 21.55 -3.74
C CYS A 70 27.78 20.14 -3.83
N GLU A 71 27.28 19.30 -4.74
CA GLU A 71 27.82 17.95 -4.97
C GLU A 71 29.23 17.98 -5.57
N GLY A 72 29.53 18.90 -6.49
CA GLY A 72 30.89 19.10 -7.02
C GLY A 72 31.89 19.51 -5.93
N LYS A 73 31.49 20.42 -5.03
CA LYS A 73 32.29 20.83 -3.86
C LYS A 73 32.63 19.66 -2.93
N LYS A 74 31.70 18.71 -2.75
CA LYS A 74 31.97 17.49 -1.97
C LYS A 74 33.10 16.66 -2.58
N VAL A 75 33.19 16.57 -3.90
CA VAL A 75 34.28 15.83 -4.56
C VAL A 75 35.64 16.51 -4.31
N ILE A 76 35.70 17.84 -4.25
CA ILE A 76 36.91 18.57 -3.83
C ILE A 76 37.27 18.20 -2.39
N THR A 77 36.29 18.13 -1.49
CA THR A 77 36.52 17.66 -0.11
C THR A 77 37.00 16.21 -0.05
N MET A 78 36.48 15.32 -0.91
CA MET A 78 36.97 13.94 -1.00
C MET A 78 38.42 13.88 -1.48
N LEU A 79 38.83 14.73 -2.42
CA LEU A 79 40.22 14.82 -2.88
C LEU A 79 41.14 15.36 -1.80
N SER A 80 40.70 16.38 -1.05
CA SER A 80 41.50 16.96 0.03
C SER A 80 41.75 15.99 1.20
N GLN A 81 40.78 15.11 1.48
CA GLN A 81 40.95 14.00 2.43
C GLN A 81 42.04 13.01 2.01
N ASN A 82 42.33 12.92 0.70
CA ASN A 82 43.42 12.11 0.14
C ASN A 82 44.72 12.92 -0.04
N GLY A 83 44.81 14.12 0.54
CA GLY A 83 45.99 14.98 0.45
C GLY A 83 46.14 15.74 -0.87
N ILE A 84 45.08 15.79 -1.70
CA ILE A 84 45.08 16.46 -3.00
C ILE A 84 44.41 17.83 -2.86
N PHE A 85 45.17 18.91 -3.06
CA PHE A 85 44.71 20.30 -2.86
C PHE A 85 44.84 21.18 -4.13
N ASP A 86 45.20 20.60 -5.27
CA ASP A 86 45.45 21.30 -6.55
C ASP A 86 44.20 21.33 -7.46
N VAL A 87 43.00 21.30 -6.88
CA VAL A 87 41.72 21.23 -7.63
C VAL A 87 40.79 22.35 -7.19
N THR A 88 40.25 23.08 -8.15
CA THR A 88 39.32 24.20 -7.92
C THR A 88 37.89 23.87 -8.36
N GLU A 89 36.94 24.71 -7.95
CA GLU A 89 35.53 24.63 -8.41
C GLU A 89 35.43 24.76 -9.94
N THR A 90 36.26 25.60 -10.56
CA THR A 90 36.26 25.79 -12.01
C THR A 90 36.68 24.52 -12.75
N ASP A 91 37.66 23.78 -12.20
CA ASP A 91 38.17 22.56 -12.82
C ASP A 91 37.13 21.44 -12.83
N ILE A 92 36.25 21.40 -11.83
CA ILE A 92 35.39 20.24 -11.57
C ILE A 92 33.90 20.50 -11.83
N ILE A 93 33.43 21.74 -11.66
CA ILE A 93 32.02 22.14 -11.82
C ILE A 93 31.85 22.86 -13.16
N ASN A 94 32.51 24.01 -13.33
CA ASN A 94 32.26 24.89 -14.48
C ASN A 94 32.71 24.28 -15.82
N SER A 95 33.74 23.43 -15.79
CA SER A 95 34.27 22.74 -16.98
C SER A 95 33.58 21.41 -17.26
N ASN A 96 32.67 20.97 -16.38
CA ASN A 96 31.99 19.68 -16.51
C ASN A 96 30.90 19.73 -17.58
N LYS A 97 30.91 18.79 -18.51
CA LYS A 97 29.99 18.72 -19.65
C LYS A 97 28.55 18.53 -19.22
N GLY A 98 28.30 17.80 -18.14
CA GLY A 98 26.95 17.65 -17.58
C GLY A 98 26.41 18.95 -17.01
N PHE A 99 27.27 19.78 -16.40
CA PHE A 99 26.87 21.11 -15.90
C PHE A 99 26.63 22.10 -17.06
N ILE A 100 27.45 22.03 -18.10
CA ILE A 100 27.24 22.83 -19.33
C ILE A 100 25.94 22.43 -20.02
N HIS A 101 25.69 21.12 -20.20
CA HIS A 101 24.45 20.59 -20.79
C HIS A 101 23.21 20.99 -19.98
N TYR A 102 23.34 21.04 -18.64
CA TYR A 102 22.29 21.55 -17.76
C TYR A 102 21.96 23.03 -18.04
N GLU A 103 22.96 23.90 -18.14
CA GLU A 103 22.77 25.32 -18.45
C GLU A 103 22.16 25.53 -19.85
N GLU A 104 22.53 24.72 -20.83
CA GLU A 104 21.95 24.73 -22.17
C GLU A 104 20.48 24.27 -22.15
N THR A 105 20.17 23.23 -21.37
CA THR A 105 18.81 22.74 -21.16
C THR A 105 17.93 23.79 -20.48
N TYR A 106 18.46 24.49 -19.47
CA TYR A 106 17.77 25.60 -18.80
C TYR A 106 17.45 26.74 -19.77
N LYS A 107 18.39 27.14 -20.63
CA LYS A 107 18.14 28.15 -21.68
C LYS A 107 17.05 27.70 -22.65
N ALA A 108 17.11 26.45 -23.11
CA ALA A 108 16.10 25.89 -24.01
C ALA A 108 14.71 25.80 -23.36
N MET A 109 14.64 25.54 -22.05
CA MET A 109 13.40 25.61 -21.27
C MET A 109 12.85 27.03 -21.25
N MET A 110 13.69 28.04 -20.94
CA MET A 110 13.31 29.45 -20.93
C MET A 110 12.79 29.93 -22.29
N ASP A 111 13.45 29.52 -23.38
CA ASP A 111 13.01 29.84 -24.73
C ASP A 111 11.67 29.16 -25.07
N GLY A 112 11.48 27.90 -24.67
CA GLY A 112 10.22 27.17 -24.86
C GLY A 112 9.06 27.80 -24.06
N ALA A 113 9.32 28.17 -22.80
CA ALA A 113 8.35 28.86 -21.96
C ALA A 113 7.94 30.21 -22.55
N LYS A 114 8.91 30.99 -23.04
CA LYS A 114 8.67 32.25 -23.74
C LYS A 114 7.79 32.05 -24.98
N GLN A 115 8.02 30.99 -25.76
CA GLN A 115 7.21 30.68 -26.93
C GLN A 115 5.76 30.35 -26.56
N ILE A 116 5.56 29.55 -25.50
CA ILE A 116 4.21 29.23 -24.98
C ILE A 116 3.49 30.51 -24.54
N LEU A 117 4.18 31.42 -23.85
CA LEU A 117 3.60 32.70 -23.44
C LEU A 117 3.22 33.59 -24.63
N ILE A 118 4.07 33.65 -25.67
CA ILE A 118 3.78 34.39 -26.91
C ILE A 118 2.54 33.82 -27.61
N GLU A 119 2.44 32.49 -27.72
CA GLU A 119 1.28 31.82 -28.31
C GLU A 119 0.00 32.06 -27.50
N HIS A 120 0.09 32.02 -26.17
CA HIS A 120 -1.02 32.35 -25.29
C HIS A 120 -1.49 33.80 -25.51
N MET A 121 -0.56 34.77 -25.55
CA MET A 121 -0.89 36.18 -25.83
C MET A 121 -1.55 36.37 -27.20
N GLN A 122 -1.04 35.70 -28.24
CA GLN A 122 -1.63 35.76 -29.58
C GLN A 122 -3.03 35.15 -29.64
N SER A 123 -3.22 33.99 -29.00
CA SER A 123 -4.54 33.33 -28.91
C SER A 123 -5.54 34.18 -28.13
N TYR A 124 -5.10 34.83 -27.05
CA TYR A 124 -5.94 35.73 -26.27
C TYR A 124 -6.35 36.97 -27.07
N LEU A 125 -5.41 37.60 -27.79
CA LEU A 125 -5.68 38.75 -28.66
C LEU A 125 -6.66 38.40 -29.79
N SER A 126 -6.46 37.27 -30.47
CA SER A 126 -7.38 36.81 -31.51
C SER A 126 -8.78 36.52 -30.94
N GLY A 127 -8.85 35.81 -29.81
CA GLY A 127 -10.13 35.50 -29.16
C GLY A 127 -10.85 36.75 -28.66
N PHE A 128 -10.11 37.77 -28.22
CA PHE A 128 -10.65 39.08 -27.85
C PHE A 128 -11.29 39.77 -29.06
N GLU A 129 -10.59 39.81 -30.21
CA GLU A 129 -11.11 40.40 -31.45
C GLU A 129 -12.38 39.68 -31.95
N ASP A 130 -12.40 38.34 -31.85
CA ASP A 130 -13.55 37.52 -32.22
C ASP A 130 -14.75 37.70 -31.27
N ALA A 131 -14.51 37.74 -29.96
CA ALA A 131 -15.55 37.96 -28.96
C ALA A 131 -16.18 39.35 -29.10
N GLN A 132 -15.36 40.38 -29.38
CA GLN A 132 -15.84 41.74 -29.65
C GLN A 132 -16.68 41.77 -30.93
N THR A 133 -16.17 41.22 -32.04
CA THR A 133 -16.88 41.20 -33.32
C THR A 133 -18.21 40.45 -33.23
N SER A 134 -18.22 39.30 -32.56
CA SER A 134 -19.40 38.46 -32.36
C SER A 134 -20.48 39.15 -31.51
N ALA A 135 -20.11 39.71 -30.35
CA ALA A 135 -21.05 40.36 -29.44
C ALA A 135 -21.72 41.59 -30.08
N TYR A 136 -20.95 42.44 -30.76
CA TYR A 136 -21.46 43.68 -31.35
C TYR A 136 -22.17 43.49 -32.71
N SER A 137 -21.97 42.35 -33.39
CA SER A 137 -22.71 42.01 -34.62
C SER A 137 -24.22 41.82 -34.41
N GLN A 138 -24.67 41.58 -33.17
CA GLN A 138 -26.07 41.34 -32.81
C GLN A 138 -26.89 42.62 -32.58
N VAL A 139 -26.25 43.79 -32.64
CA VAL A 139 -26.90 45.10 -32.50
C VAL A 139 -27.34 45.60 -33.87
N THR A 140 -28.63 45.49 -34.20
CA THR A 140 -29.18 45.97 -35.49
C THR A 140 -30.41 46.83 -35.24
N GLY A 141 -30.44 48.08 -35.73
CA GLY A 141 -31.68 48.87 -35.72
C GLY A 141 -31.66 50.39 -35.71
N ALA A 142 -30.58 51.08 -36.12
CA ALA A 142 -30.58 52.56 -36.18
C ALA A 142 -30.19 53.18 -37.55
N GLY A 143 -29.97 52.37 -38.60
CA GLY A 143 -29.62 52.91 -39.92
C GLY A 143 -28.22 53.55 -40.02
N ILE A 144 -27.33 53.28 -39.07
CA ILE A 144 -25.91 53.64 -39.14
C ILE A 144 -25.10 52.33 -39.15
N SER A 145 -24.38 52.06 -40.23
CA SER A 145 -23.38 51.01 -40.30
C SER A 145 -22.16 51.43 -39.48
N ILE A 146 -21.96 50.85 -38.29
CA ILE A 146 -20.77 51.11 -37.47
C ILE A 146 -19.64 50.23 -38.01
N TRP A 147 -18.69 50.85 -38.72
CA TRP A 147 -17.37 50.29 -38.97
C TRP A 147 -16.38 51.12 -38.14
N SER A 148 -16.07 50.71 -36.90
CA SER A 148 -14.98 51.32 -36.11
C SER A 148 -14.55 50.44 -34.92
N ASN A 149 -13.30 49.99 -34.92
CA ASN A 149 -12.65 49.15 -33.89
C ASN A 149 -12.07 50.00 -32.73
N SER A 150 -12.76 51.03 -32.21
CA SER A 150 -12.18 51.92 -31.19
C SER A 150 -13.08 52.19 -29.97
N ILE A 151 -12.45 52.37 -28.82
CA ILE A 151 -13.05 52.80 -27.53
C ILE A 151 -13.93 54.06 -27.68
N LEU A 152 -13.60 54.94 -28.63
CA LEU A 152 -14.36 56.17 -28.92
C LEU A 152 -15.75 55.88 -29.52
N ALA A 153 -15.91 54.75 -30.24
CA ALA A 153 -17.20 54.33 -30.80
C ALA A 153 -18.17 53.86 -29.70
N HIS A 154 -17.67 53.14 -28.67
CA HIS A 154 -18.47 52.74 -27.49
C HIS A 154 -18.96 53.96 -26.69
N ALA A 155 -18.09 54.96 -26.47
CA ALA A 155 -18.45 56.19 -25.78
C ALA A 155 -19.52 57.02 -26.54
N THR A 156 -19.51 56.96 -27.88
CA THR A 156 -20.49 57.64 -28.74
C THR A 156 -21.86 56.92 -28.74
N LEU A 157 -21.85 55.59 -28.59
CA LEU A 157 -23.04 54.74 -28.57
C LEU A 157 -23.87 54.93 -27.29
N ALA A 158 -23.20 55.14 -26.15
CA ALA A 158 -23.86 55.39 -24.86
C ALA A 158 -24.69 56.69 -24.84
N ALA A 159 -24.43 57.62 -25.77
CA ALA A 159 -25.12 58.92 -25.85
C ALA A 159 -26.39 58.93 -26.73
N TYR A 160 -26.64 57.89 -27.55
CA TYR A 160 -27.75 57.83 -28.52
C TYR A 160 -28.80 56.76 -28.10
N GLU A 161 -29.65 57.09 -27.13
CA GLU A 161 -30.64 56.14 -26.58
C GLU A 161 -31.91 56.01 -27.44
N ALA A 162 -32.06 54.88 -28.14
CA ALA A 162 -33.36 54.30 -28.48
C ALA A 162 -33.61 53.05 -27.62
N SER A 163 -34.80 52.89 -27.03
CA SER A 163 -35.09 51.84 -26.03
C SER A 163 -34.85 50.40 -26.52
N THR A 164 -34.93 50.16 -27.83
CA THR A 164 -34.64 48.86 -28.46
C THR A 164 -33.13 48.61 -28.57
N VAL A 165 -32.36 49.64 -28.95
CA VAL A 165 -30.89 49.58 -29.03
C VAL A 165 -30.28 49.43 -27.64
N LYS A 166 -30.80 50.12 -26.62
CA LYS A 166 -30.34 50.01 -25.22
C LYS A 166 -30.44 48.58 -24.67
N ARG A 167 -31.51 47.85 -25.01
CA ARG A 167 -31.70 46.44 -24.60
C ARG A 167 -30.79 45.48 -25.37
N GLN A 168 -30.53 45.76 -26.65
CA GLN A 168 -29.58 44.98 -27.47
C GLN A 168 -28.14 45.19 -26.99
N CYS A 169 -27.73 46.42 -26.66
CA CYS A 169 -26.39 46.72 -26.13
C CYS A 169 -26.15 46.08 -24.75
N ALA A 170 -27.09 46.18 -23.82
CA ALA A 170 -26.94 45.56 -22.49
C ALA A 170 -26.86 44.02 -22.56
N LYS A 171 -27.46 43.41 -23.59
CA LYS A 171 -27.33 41.97 -23.86
C LYS A 171 -25.96 41.65 -24.48
N ALA A 172 -25.52 42.44 -25.46
CA ALA A 172 -24.21 42.29 -26.10
C ALA A 172 -23.05 42.44 -25.09
N ASP A 173 -23.13 43.39 -24.17
CA ASP A 173 -22.11 43.59 -23.12
C ASP A 173 -22.04 42.37 -22.18
N LYS A 174 -23.19 41.81 -21.79
CA LYS A 174 -23.24 40.60 -20.96
C LYS A 174 -22.72 39.36 -21.71
N ASP A 175 -23.08 39.21 -22.98
CA ASP A 175 -22.61 38.10 -23.82
C ASP A 175 -21.10 38.20 -24.08
N TYR A 176 -20.56 39.42 -24.18
CA TYR A 176 -19.13 39.71 -24.27
C TYR A 176 -18.40 39.36 -22.96
N GLU A 177 -18.91 39.80 -21.80
CA GLU A 177 -18.32 39.48 -20.50
C GLU A 177 -18.22 37.96 -20.27
N MET A 178 -19.29 37.21 -20.55
CA MET A 178 -19.28 35.75 -20.46
C MET A 178 -18.30 35.09 -21.45
N ALA A 179 -18.22 35.61 -22.68
CA ALA A 179 -17.28 35.10 -23.68
C ALA A 179 -15.81 35.35 -23.28
N MET A 180 -15.53 36.49 -22.63
CA MET A 180 -14.19 36.83 -22.13
C MET A 180 -13.79 35.99 -20.90
N GLU A 181 -14.72 35.71 -19.99
CA GLU A 181 -14.50 34.76 -18.89
C GLU A 181 -14.22 33.35 -19.41
N ASP A 182 -14.99 32.88 -20.39
CA ASP A 182 -14.78 31.59 -21.04
C ASP A 182 -13.47 31.52 -21.83
N LEU A 183 -13.12 32.59 -22.54
CA LEU A 183 -11.85 32.70 -23.27
C LEU A 183 -10.68 32.59 -22.31
N SER A 184 -10.67 33.40 -21.24
CA SER A 184 -9.61 33.42 -20.23
C SER A 184 -9.39 32.03 -19.62
N ARG A 185 -10.47 31.35 -19.23
CA ARG A 185 -10.42 29.98 -18.69
C ARG A 185 -9.86 28.95 -19.69
N ARG A 186 -10.23 29.05 -20.98
CA ARG A 186 -9.74 28.13 -22.02
C ARG A 186 -8.26 28.36 -22.33
N THR A 187 -7.85 29.62 -22.46
CA THR A 187 -6.45 29.97 -22.78
C THR A 187 -5.51 29.64 -21.62
N GLU A 188 -5.95 29.79 -20.36
CA GLU A 188 -5.20 29.34 -19.17
C GLU A 188 -5.04 27.81 -19.14
N SER A 189 -6.11 27.06 -19.43
CA SER A 189 -6.05 25.60 -19.47
C SER A 189 -5.14 25.06 -20.59
N GLU A 190 -5.12 25.72 -21.74
CA GLU A 190 -4.24 25.35 -22.85
C GLU A 190 -2.77 25.66 -22.56
N GLU A 191 -2.49 26.81 -21.94
CA GLU A 191 -1.17 27.21 -21.48
C GLU A 191 -0.60 26.20 -20.46
N GLU A 192 -1.38 25.84 -19.44
CA GLU A 192 -0.98 24.83 -18.42
C GLU A 192 -0.65 23.47 -19.07
N ARG A 193 -1.43 23.06 -20.08
CA ARG A 193 -1.18 21.83 -20.84
C ARG A 193 0.15 21.90 -21.61
N LYS A 194 0.41 23.00 -22.33
CA LYS A 194 1.65 23.17 -23.12
C LYS A 194 2.90 23.21 -22.23
N TYR A 195 2.83 23.87 -21.07
CA TYR A 195 3.91 23.83 -20.09
C TYR A 195 4.15 22.43 -19.56
N THR A 196 3.10 21.70 -19.21
CA THR A 196 3.21 20.32 -18.73
C THR A 196 3.87 19.41 -19.78
N GLU A 197 3.49 19.57 -21.04
CA GLU A 197 4.07 18.83 -22.17
C GLU A 197 5.56 19.16 -22.37
N LEU A 198 5.93 20.44 -22.40
CA LEU A 198 7.33 20.88 -22.52
C LEU A 198 8.20 20.27 -21.41
N PHE A 199 7.73 20.32 -20.17
CA PHE A 199 8.49 19.82 -19.04
C PHE A 199 8.64 18.30 -19.05
N ALA A 200 7.54 17.57 -19.28
CA ALA A 200 7.53 16.11 -19.25
C ALA A 200 8.31 15.48 -20.40
N THR A 201 8.24 16.06 -21.61
CA THR A 201 8.81 15.46 -22.82
C THR A 201 10.25 15.91 -23.11
N LYS A 202 10.63 17.10 -22.66
CA LYS A 202 11.91 17.73 -23.02
C LYS A 202 12.76 18.09 -21.81
N VAL A 203 12.22 18.87 -20.86
CA VAL A 203 13.05 19.46 -19.80
C VAL A 203 13.52 18.42 -18.78
N TYR A 204 12.62 17.64 -18.18
CA TYR A 204 13.01 16.68 -17.14
C TYR A 204 13.92 15.56 -17.65
N PRO A 205 13.69 14.95 -18.84
CA PRO A 205 14.61 13.95 -19.38
C PRO A 205 16.03 14.51 -19.63
N GLU A 206 16.14 15.72 -20.17
CA GLU A 206 17.44 16.35 -20.46
C GLU A 206 18.18 16.78 -19.18
N ILE A 207 17.47 17.21 -18.14
CA ILE A 207 18.07 17.45 -16.82
C ILE A 207 18.57 16.12 -16.21
N ALA A 208 17.80 15.05 -16.29
CA ALA A 208 18.23 13.74 -15.80
C ALA A 208 19.47 13.24 -16.55
N ALA A 209 19.53 13.44 -17.87
CA ALA A 209 20.71 13.13 -18.69
C ALA A 209 21.93 13.98 -18.26
N SER A 210 21.72 15.28 -18.01
CA SER A 210 22.74 16.20 -17.51
C SER A 210 23.36 15.70 -16.20
N PHE A 211 22.55 15.20 -15.25
CA PHE A 211 23.05 14.64 -13.99
C PHE A 211 23.90 13.39 -14.20
N GLY A 212 23.47 12.48 -15.08
CA GLY A 212 24.25 11.28 -15.42
C GLY A 212 25.62 11.62 -16.01
N MET A 213 25.64 12.55 -16.97
CA MET A 213 26.90 13.07 -17.55
C MET A 213 27.77 13.72 -16.49
N TYR A 214 27.16 14.56 -15.63
CA TYR A 214 27.85 15.30 -14.58
C TYR A 214 28.58 14.36 -13.62
N VAL A 215 27.86 13.40 -13.05
CA VAL A 215 28.41 12.43 -12.09
C VAL A 215 29.48 11.54 -12.73
N SER A 216 29.27 11.09 -13.97
CA SER A 216 30.25 10.26 -14.69
C SER A 216 31.57 11.01 -14.91
N GLU A 217 31.51 12.29 -15.27
CA GLU A 217 32.70 13.11 -15.47
C GLU A 217 33.37 13.46 -14.14
N LEU A 218 32.61 13.74 -13.07
CA LEU A 218 33.15 13.92 -11.72
C LEU A 218 33.92 12.68 -11.25
N MET A 219 33.35 11.48 -11.43
CA MET A 219 34.01 10.21 -11.05
C MET A 219 35.30 10.01 -11.84
N THR A 220 35.23 10.20 -13.16
CA THR A 220 36.40 10.07 -14.03
C THR A 220 37.51 11.04 -13.65
N TYR A 221 37.15 12.29 -13.36
CA TYR A 221 38.10 13.32 -12.92
C TYR A 221 38.74 12.95 -11.58
N TYR A 222 37.92 12.54 -10.61
CA TYR A 222 38.35 12.10 -9.28
C TYR A 222 39.39 10.97 -9.38
N LEU A 223 39.07 9.90 -10.13
CA LEU A 223 39.96 8.74 -10.30
C LEU A 223 41.27 9.12 -11.00
N LYS A 224 41.22 9.96 -12.03
CA LYS A 224 42.43 10.46 -12.72
C LYS A 224 43.32 11.31 -11.81
N LYS A 225 42.73 12.11 -10.92
CA LYS A 225 43.49 12.89 -9.93
C LYS A 225 44.16 11.98 -8.91
N LEU A 226 43.45 10.99 -8.38
CA LEU A 226 44.06 9.98 -7.51
C LEU A 226 45.23 9.27 -8.20
N GLN A 227 45.08 8.91 -9.49
CA GLN A 227 46.16 8.30 -10.28
C GLN A 227 47.35 9.22 -10.47
N THR A 228 47.12 10.49 -10.82
CA THR A 228 48.19 11.48 -11.03
C THR A 228 49.02 11.70 -9.77
N HIS A 229 48.38 11.62 -8.60
CA HIS A 229 49.03 11.73 -7.29
C HIS A 229 49.51 10.38 -6.72
N SER A 230 49.50 9.31 -7.53
CA SER A 230 49.94 7.96 -7.14
C SER A 230 49.19 7.34 -5.95
N MET A 231 47.95 7.79 -5.69
CA MET A 231 47.10 7.30 -4.61
C MET A 231 46.25 6.09 -5.03
N TYR A 232 46.02 5.92 -6.34
CA TYR A 232 45.18 4.85 -6.88
C TYR A 232 45.55 4.51 -8.33
N ASP A 233 45.74 3.24 -8.66
CA ASP A 233 46.07 2.82 -10.03
C ASP A 233 44.80 2.49 -10.84
N TYR A 234 44.18 3.54 -11.39
CA TYR A 234 42.97 3.40 -12.21
C TYR A 234 43.21 2.57 -13.48
N SER A 235 44.44 2.49 -13.99
CA SER A 235 44.74 1.74 -15.21
C SER A 235 44.46 0.23 -15.09
N LYS A 236 44.55 -0.31 -13.87
CA LYS A 236 44.25 -1.72 -13.57
C LYS A 236 42.77 -2.07 -13.61
N VAL A 237 41.89 -1.08 -13.55
CA VAL A 237 40.44 -1.31 -13.52
C VAL A 237 39.71 -0.87 -14.79
N VAL A 238 40.34 -0.04 -15.63
CA VAL A 238 39.77 0.47 -16.89
C VAL A 238 39.37 -0.65 -17.86
N SER A 239 39.97 -1.84 -17.75
CA SER A 239 39.64 -3.00 -18.60
C SER A 239 38.35 -3.72 -18.20
N TYR A 240 37.80 -3.48 -17.00
CA TYR A 240 36.54 -4.10 -16.58
C TYR A 240 35.36 -3.30 -17.09
N ASP A 241 34.51 -3.96 -17.88
CA ASP A 241 33.42 -3.32 -18.61
C ASP A 241 32.10 -4.01 -18.27
N MET A 242 31.26 -3.28 -17.53
CA MET A 242 29.93 -3.74 -17.12
C MET A 242 29.00 -3.93 -18.33
N LYS A 243 29.07 -3.04 -19.33
CA LYS A 243 28.25 -3.16 -20.54
C LYS A 243 28.62 -4.40 -21.32
N ARG A 244 29.93 -4.61 -21.52
CA ARG A 244 30.42 -5.82 -22.21
C ARG A 244 30.05 -7.09 -21.43
N SER A 245 30.14 -7.06 -20.10
CA SER A 245 29.72 -8.16 -19.24
C SER A 245 28.23 -8.49 -19.40
N SER A 246 27.34 -7.48 -19.41
CA SER A 246 25.91 -7.70 -19.64
C SER A 246 25.60 -8.16 -21.07
N GLU A 247 26.31 -7.68 -22.09
CA GLU A 247 26.20 -8.19 -23.46
C GLU A 247 26.60 -9.68 -23.55
N LEU A 248 27.68 -10.08 -22.88
CA LEU A 248 28.09 -11.49 -22.80
C LEU A 248 27.03 -12.32 -22.07
N LEU A 249 26.47 -11.80 -20.97
CA LEU A 249 25.44 -12.47 -20.20
C LEU A 249 24.18 -12.76 -21.02
N ASN A 250 23.81 -11.89 -21.97
CA ASN A 250 22.68 -12.12 -22.87
C ASN A 250 22.82 -13.38 -23.74
N ASN A 251 24.05 -13.84 -23.99
CA ASN A 251 24.29 -15.09 -24.72
C ASN A 251 23.82 -16.34 -23.97
N ILE A 252 23.45 -16.23 -22.68
CA ILE A 252 22.96 -17.35 -21.89
C ILE A 252 21.66 -17.96 -22.45
N LEU A 253 20.93 -17.19 -23.25
CA LEU A 253 19.73 -17.65 -23.96
C LEU A 253 20.06 -18.43 -25.24
N LEU A 254 21.30 -18.35 -25.72
CA LEU A 254 21.75 -18.91 -26.99
C LEU A 254 22.55 -20.21 -26.83
N VAL A 255 22.86 -20.61 -25.60
CA VAL A 255 23.72 -21.77 -25.30
C VAL A 255 23.03 -22.77 -24.38
N ASP A 256 23.34 -24.05 -24.56
CA ASP A 256 22.82 -25.12 -23.70
C ASP A 256 23.52 -25.12 -22.33
N ASP A 257 24.86 -25.05 -22.33
CA ASP A 257 25.65 -24.93 -21.10
C ASP A 257 25.80 -23.45 -20.71
N LYS A 258 25.12 -23.09 -19.62
CA LYS A 258 25.04 -21.71 -19.12
C LYS A 258 26.26 -21.33 -18.28
N LYS A 259 26.99 -22.30 -17.71
CA LYS A 259 28.10 -22.03 -16.79
C LYS A 259 29.26 -21.25 -17.46
N PRO A 260 29.72 -21.60 -18.68
CA PRO A 260 30.79 -20.87 -19.35
C PRO A 260 30.44 -19.40 -19.64
N VAL A 261 29.19 -19.11 -20.01
CA VAL A 261 28.74 -17.72 -20.27
C VAL A 261 28.80 -16.89 -18.99
N LEU A 262 28.35 -17.45 -17.87
CA LEU A 262 28.43 -16.78 -16.57
C LEU A 262 29.88 -16.50 -16.16
N ILE A 263 30.79 -17.46 -16.41
CA ILE A 263 32.22 -17.30 -16.12
C ILE A 263 32.85 -16.20 -16.97
N GLU A 264 32.58 -16.15 -18.28
CA GLU A 264 33.14 -15.12 -19.16
C GLU A 264 32.57 -13.73 -18.84
N ALA A 265 31.28 -13.63 -18.52
CA ALA A 265 30.68 -12.39 -18.05
C ALA A 265 31.31 -11.92 -16.72
N PHE A 266 31.60 -12.85 -15.81
CA PHE A 266 32.22 -12.56 -14.51
C PHE A 266 33.67 -12.09 -14.63
N LYS A 267 34.48 -12.73 -15.48
CA LYS A 267 35.85 -12.27 -15.77
C LYS A 267 35.86 -10.87 -16.38
N CYS A 268 34.85 -10.54 -17.19
CA CYS A 268 34.71 -9.21 -17.80
C CYS A 268 34.36 -8.13 -16.78
N CYS A 269 33.50 -8.43 -15.79
CA CYS A 269 33.13 -7.50 -14.73
C CYS A 269 32.58 -8.26 -13.50
N PRO A 270 33.38 -8.48 -12.44
CA PRO A 270 32.96 -9.28 -11.30
C PRO A 270 32.00 -8.54 -10.35
N TYR A 271 31.87 -7.22 -10.48
CA TYR A 271 30.92 -6.41 -9.71
C TYR A 271 29.59 -6.19 -10.45
N ASN A 272 29.33 -6.90 -11.55
CA ASN A 272 28.04 -6.85 -12.24
C ASN A 272 26.97 -7.67 -11.47
N PRO A 273 25.94 -7.04 -10.87
CA PRO A 273 24.94 -7.74 -10.07
C PRO A 273 24.09 -8.73 -10.89
N ASP A 274 23.89 -8.46 -12.19
CA ASP A 274 23.04 -9.29 -13.07
C ASP A 274 23.55 -10.72 -13.21
N ILE A 275 24.87 -10.91 -13.10
CA ILE A 275 25.50 -12.23 -13.17
C ILE A 275 25.01 -13.09 -12.00
N TYR A 276 25.07 -12.55 -10.78
CA TYR A 276 24.66 -13.26 -9.58
C TYR A 276 23.16 -13.53 -9.55
N ALA A 277 22.35 -12.58 -10.02
CA ALA A 277 20.92 -12.79 -10.22
C ALA A 277 20.66 -13.96 -11.19
N LYS A 278 21.39 -14.00 -12.30
CA LYS A 278 21.28 -15.08 -13.29
C LYS A 278 21.77 -16.42 -12.75
N VAL A 279 22.79 -16.45 -11.88
CA VAL A 279 23.23 -17.66 -11.16
C VAL A 279 22.08 -18.30 -10.36
N LEU A 280 21.25 -17.49 -9.69
CA LEU A 280 20.06 -17.97 -8.99
C LEU A 280 19.03 -18.53 -9.97
N GLU A 281 18.73 -17.80 -11.04
CA GLU A 281 17.75 -18.21 -12.06
C GLU A 281 18.07 -19.57 -12.70
N VAL A 282 19.36 -19.86 -12.92
CA VAL A 282 19.81 -21.12 -13.52
C VAL A 282 19.99 -22.25 -12.50
N GLY A 283 19.75 -21.98 -11.21
CA GLY A 283 19.84 -22.99 -10.14
C GLY A 283 21.27 -23.34 -9.70
N LEU A 284 22.26 -22.49 -10.01
CA LEU A 284 23.66 -22.70 -9.62
C LEU A 284 24.03 -21.97 -8.31
N CYS A 285 23.08 -21.91 -7.36
CA CYS A 285 23.24 -21.15 -6.12
C CYS A 285 24.24 -21.79 -5.15
N ASP A 286 25.45 -21.24 -5.09
CA ASP A 286 26.49 -21.62 -4.13
C ASP A 286 26.92 -20.46 -3.22
N ILE A 287 27.29 -20.76 -1.98
CA ILE A 287 27.58 -19.75 -0.95
C ILE A 287 28.82 -18.92 -1.30
N ASP A 288 29.85 -19.54 -1.89
CA ASP A 288 31.13 -18.88 -2.14
C ASP A 288 31.00 -17.82 -3.25
N THR A 289 30.18 -18.06 -4.27
CA THR A 289 29.80 -17.07 -5.29
C THR A 289 29.17 -15.81 -4.68
N PHE A 290 28.31 -15.96 -3.67
CA PHE A 290 27.67 -14.81 -3.02
C PHE A 290 28.56 -14.15 -1.96
N LYS A 291 29.51 -14.87 -1.35
CA LYS A 291 30.59 -14.21 -0.61
C LYS A 291 31.41 -13.29 -1.54
N THR A 292 31.68 -13.73 -2.77
CA THR A 292 32.34 -12.90 -3.79
C THR A 292 31.49 -11.68 -4.18
N ALA A 293 30.18 -11.85 -4.36
CA ALA A 293 29.27 -10.71 -4.60
C ALA A 293 29.33 -9.67 -3.47
N LYS A 294 29.34 -10.14 -2.21
CA LYS A 294 29.51 -9.29 -1.02
C LYS A 294 30.89 -8.61 -0.96
N GLU A 295 31.95 -9.31 -1.35
CA GLU A 295 33.31 -8.75 -1.43
C GLU A 295 33.37 -7.55 -2.40
N PHE A 296 32.58 -7.62 -3.48
CA PHE A 296 32.38 -6.53 -4.44
C PHE A 296 31.17 -5.64 -4.12
N TYR A 297 30.67 -5.61 -2.88
CA TYR A 297 29.60 -4.71 -2.43
C TYR A 297 28.27 -4.80 -3.23
N GLN A 298 27.97 -5.98 -3.77
CA GLN A 298 26.71 -6.25 -4.49
C GLN A 298 25.63 -6.87 -3.60
N ASP A 299 25.91 -7.03 -2.30
CA ASP A 299 25.00 -7.66 -1.34
C ASP A 299 23.67 -6.93 -1.21
N SER A 300 23.69 -5.60 -1.09
CA SER A 300 22.48 -4.78 -0.95
C SER A 300 21.53 -4.90 -2.13
N VAL A 301 22.06 -4.87 -3.36
CA VAL A 301 21.28 -4.98 -4.61
C VAL A 301 20.65 -6.37 -4.75
N LEU A 302 21.33 -7.40 -4.26
CA LEU A 302 20.90 -8.79 -4.40
C LEU A 302 19.91 -9.25 -3.32
N ILE A 303 19.64 -8.47 -2.26
CA ILE A 303 18.69 -8.84 -1.20
C ILE A 303 17.31 -9.13 -1.78
N GLU A 304 16.76 -8.20 -2.58
CA GLU A 304 15.40 -8.36 -3.15
C GLU A 304 15.33 -9.57 -4.10
N VAL A 305 16.38 -9.78 -4.90
CA VAL A 305 16.48 -10.92 -5.82
C VAL A 305 16.50 -12.25 -5.05
N LEU A 306 17.26 -12.31 -3.96
CA LEU A 306 17.33 -13.49 -3.09
C LEU A 306 16.02 -13.73 -2.34
N GLU A 307 15.34 -12.69 -1.88
CA GLU A 307 14.01 -12.81 -1.27
C GLU A 307 13.00 -13.42 -2.24
N ASP A 308 12.95 -12.90 -3.46
CA ASP A 308 12.05 -13.39 -4.50
C ASP A 308 12.37 -14.82 -4.91
N TYR A 309 13.66 -15.16 -5.01
CA TYR A 309 14.10 -16.52 -5.26
C TYR A 309 13.66 -17.47 -4.13
N CYS A 310 13.87 -17.08 -2.87
CA CYS A 310 13.44 -17.86 -1.71
C CYS A 310 11.92 -18.08 -1.74
N LYS A 311 11.13 -17.02 -1.93
CA LYS A 311 9.66 -17.08 -2.01
C LYS A 311 9.17 -18.05 -3.09
N LYS A 312 9.78 -18.03 -4.27
CA LYS A 312 9.42 -18.91 -5.40
C LYS A 312 9.88 -20.36 -5.20
N SER A 313 10.97 -20.57 -4.47
CA SER A 313 11.64 -21.86 -4.32
C SER A 313 11.40 -22.52 -2.98
N LEU A 314 10.38 -22.10 -2.21
CA LEU A 314 10.07 -22.55 -0.84
C LEU A 314 10.00 -24.08 -0.66
N HIS A 315 9.76 -24.81 -1.75
CA HIS A 315 9.60 -26.27 -1.79
C HIS A 315 10.77 -27.02 -2.44
N SER A 316 11.86 -26.32 -2.78
CA SER A 316 13.06 -26.91 -3.40
C SER A 316 14.13 -27.21 -2.35
N ASP A 317 14.81 -28.35 -2.46
CA ASP A 317 15.95 -28.73 -1.61
C ASP A 317 17.14 -27.75 -1.74
N THR A 318 17.19 -26.97 -2.82
CA THR A 318 18.26 -26.00 -3.11
C THR A 318 18.13 -24.68 -2.34
N ILE A 319 17.02 -24.44 -1.63
CA ILE A 319 16.76 -23.16 -0.96
C ILE A 319 17.67 -22.92 0.25
N SER A 320 18.24 -23.97 0.86
CA SER A 320 19.07 -23.84 2.08
C SER A 320 20.26 -22.89 1.88
N ASN A 321 20.93 -22.94 0.73
CA ASN A 321 22.02 -22.02 0.42
C ASN A 321 21.52 -20.58 0.29
N ALA A 322 20.39 -20.36 -0.39
CA ALA A 322 19.82 -19.03 -0.57
C ALA A 322 19.41 -18.39 0.76
N ILE A 323 18.83 -19.16 1.70
CA ILE A 323 18.48 -18.70 3.05
C ILE A 323 19.73 -18.29 3.82
N LYS A 324 20.80 -19.09 3.76
CA LYS A 324 22.08 -18.78 4.40
C LYS A 324 22.69 -17.48 3.89
N ILE A 325 22.70 -17.31 2.57
CA ILE A 325 23.20 -16.09 1.93
C ILE A 325 22.36 -14.89 2.35
N LEU A 326 21.03 -14.99 2.28
CA LEU A 326 20.14 -13.90 2.64
C LEU A 326 20.25 -13.52 4.12
N ALA A 327 20.40 -14.49 5.01
CA ALA A 327 20.63 -14.27 6.43
C ALA A 327 21.94 -13.50 6.68
N ASP A 328 23.03 -13.88 6.01
CA ASP A 328 24.32 -13.20 6.09
C ASP A 328 24.27 -11.76 5.55
N TYR A 329 23.54 -11.53 4.45
CA TYR A 329 23.38 -10.19 3.87
C TYR A 329 22.55 -9.27 4.77
N LYS A 330 21.45 -9.79 5.32
CA LYS A 330 20.58 -9.04 6.26
C LYS A 330 21.13 -8.95 7.69
N ARG A 331 22.21 -9.67 7.99
CA ARG A 331 22.82 -9.76 9.33
C ARG A 331 21.82 -10.25 10.39
N CYS A 332 21.08 -11.31 10.05
CA CYS A 332 20.10 -11.95 10.93
C CYS A 332 20.28 -13.47 10.91
N SER A 333 19.51 -14.21 11.71
CA SER A 333 19.60 -15.67 11.72
C SER A 333 18.84 -16.30 10.55
N GLU A 334 19.22 -17.51 10.15
CA GLU A 334 18.46 -18.30 9.16
C GLU A 334 17.01 -18.51 9.61
N ILE A 335 16.79 -18.63 10.92
CA ILE A 335 15.47 -18.79 11.54
C ILE A 335 14.63 -17.53 11.33
N ASP A 336 15.21 -16.33 11.46
CA ASP A 336 14.49 -15.07 11.21
C ASP A 336 14.03 -14.96 9.75
N ILE A 337 14.88 -15.37 8.79
CA ILE A 337 14.52 -15.44 7.38
C ILE A 337 13.36 -16.42 7.17
N LEU A 338 13.46 -17.61 7.74
CA LEU A 338 12.41 -18.62 7.65
C LEU A 338 11.08 -18.14 8.25
N TYR A 339 11.11 -17.48 9.42
CA TYR A 339 9.92 -16.86 10.00
C TYR A 339 9.30 -15.83 9.07
N SER A 340 10.12 -14.99 8.43
CA SER A 340 9.62 -13.99 7.48
C SER A 340 8.98 -14.61 6.23
N LEU A 341 9.49 -15.77 5.78
CA LEU A 341 8.95 -16.48 4.61
C LEU A 341 7.63 -17.20 4.93
N TYR A 342 7.49 -17.74 6.14
CA TYR A 342 6.33 -18.52 6.58
C TYR A 342 5.36 -17.74 7.49
N SER A 343 5.54 -16.43 7.65
CA SER A 343 4.81 -15.62 8.65
C SER A 343 3.30 -15.78 8.54
N ASN A 344 2.76 -15.68 7.32
CA ASN A 344 1.32 -15.77 7.08
C ASN A 344 0.74 -17.14 7.47
N GLU A 345 1.43 -18.22 7.12
CA GLU A 345 1.00 -19.58 7.46
C GLU A 345 1.08 -19.82 8.98
N LEU A 346 2.20 -19.43 9.59
CA LEU A 346 2.43 -19.62 11.03
C LEU A 346 1.47 -18.80 11.89
N GLU A 347 1.14 -17.56 11.49
CA GLU A 347 0.16 -16.73 12.19
C GLU A 347 -1.23 -17.36 12.18
N ILE A 348 -1.68 -17.88 11.04
CA ILE A 348 -2.97 -18.58 10.92
C ILE A 348 -2.98 -19.82 11.83
N ILE A 349 -1.92 -20.62 11.77
CA ILE A 349 -1.78 -21.83 12.60
C ILE A 349 -1.86 -21.46 14.09
N LYS A 350 -1.00 -20.54 14.56
CA LYS A 350 -0.96 -20.14 15.98
C LYS A 350 -2.28 -19.54 16.44
N LYS A 351 -2.96 -18.76 15.59
CA LYS A 351 -4.29 -18.21 15.86
C LYS A 351 -5.34 -19.30 16.04
N ASN A 352 -5.36 -20.31 15.17
CA ASN A 352 -6.33 -21.41 15.25
C ASN A 352 -6.18 -22.20 16.56
N TYR A 353 -4.94 -22.56 16.93
CA TYR A 353 -4.67 -23.22 18.21
C TYR A 353 -5.00 -22.31 19.40
N SER A 354 -4.70 -21.01 19.33
CA SER A 354 -5.08 -20.06 20.38
C SER A 354 -6.60 -19.98 20.57
N ILE A 355 -7.37 -19.94 19.47
CA ILE A 355 -8.84 -19.95 19.54
C ILE A 355 -9.31 -21.25 20.21
N ALA A 356 -8.82 -22.40 19.76
CA ALA A 356 -9.16 -23.68 20.37
C ALA A 356 -8.88 -23.72 21.87
N LYS A 357 -7.71 -23.23 22.32
CA LYS A 357 -7.37 -23.12 23.75
C LYS A 357 -8.41 -22.27 24.50
N VAL A 358 -8.83 -21.15 23.94
CA VAL A 358 -9.82 -20.25 24.58
C VAL A 358 -11.20 -20.92 24.69
N LEU A 359 -11.63 -21.67 23.67
CA LEU A 359 -12.93 -22.37 23.65
C LEU A 359 -13.06 -23.41 24.75
N THR A 360 -11.97 -23.97 25.28
CA THR A 360 -12.04 -24.99 26.33
C THR A 360 -12.27 -24.44 27.73
N TYR A 361 -12.09 -23.12 27.97
CA TYR A 361 -12.28 -22.54 29.31
C TYR A 361 -13.12 -21.25 29.35
N ASN A 362 -13.31 -20.55 28.23
CA ASN A 362 -14.09 -19.31 28.19
C ASN A 362 -15.49 -19.55 27.59
N MET A 363 -16.50 -19.60 28.46
CA MET A 363 -17.89 -19.87 28.06
C MET A 363 -18.51 -18.81 27.15
N LYS A 364 -18.05 -17.54 27.21
CA LYS A 364 -18.56 -16.48 26.32
C LYS A 364 -18.07 -16.66 24.90
N GLU A 365 -16.79 -16.96 24.74
CA GLU A 365 -16.20 -17.25 23.42
C GLU A 365 -16.74 -18.56 22.86
N LEU A 366 -16.99 -19.56 23.71
CA LEU A 366 -17.67 -20.78 23.33
C LEU A 366 -19.10 -20.53 22.82
N ASP A 367 -19.91 -19.72 23.52
CA ASP A 367 -21.26 -19.33 23.10
C ASP A 367 -21.25 -18.67 21.72
N LYS A 368 -20.33 -17.71 21.53
CA LYS A 368 -20.13 -17.04 20.25
C LYS A 368 -19.77 -18.04 19.14
N TRP A 369 -18.79 -18.91 19.39
CA TRP A 369 -18.38 -19.92 18.42
C TRP A 369 -19.51 -20.88 18.06
N ILE A 370 -20.30 -21.34 19.05
CA ILE A 370 -21.47 -22.20 18.82
C ILE A 370 -22.48 -21.50 17.90
N ARG A 371 -22.76 -20.21 18.15
CA ARG A 371 -23.71 -19.45 17.33
C ARG A 371 -23.24 -19.24 15.90
N ASP A 372 -21.95 -18.99 15.74
CA ASP A 372 -21.34 -18.74 14.44
C ASP A 372 -21.20 -20.03 13.60
N ASN A 373 -20.95 -21.18 14.24
CA ASN A 373 -20.61 -22.42 13.53
C ASN A 373 -21.72 -23.49 13.52
N ILE A 374 -22.58 -23.52 14.55
CA ILE A 374 -23.69 -24.47 14.68
C ILE A 374 -24.99 -23.80 14.21
N ASN A 375 -25.50 -22.81 14.97
CA ASN A 375 -26.69 -22.05 14.60
C ASN A 375 -26.87 -20.81 15.48
N GLN A 376 -27.40 -19.71 14.94
CA GLN A 376 -27.71 -18.52 15.73
C GLN A 376 -28.93 -18.71 16.67
N ASN A 377 -29.88 -19.57 16.29
CA ASN A 377 -31.11 -19.83 17.04
C ASN A 377 -30.88 -20.89 18.14
N MET A 378 -31.15 -20.51 19.39
CA MET A 378 -30.97 -21.38 20.56
C MET A 378 -31.82 -22.66 20.51
N ASP A 379 -33.05 -22.58 20.01
CA ASP A 379 -33.93 -23.76 19.90
C ASP A 379 -33.40 -24.76 18.87
N THR A 380 -32.68 -24.30 17.86
CA THR A 380 -32.00 -25.19 16.91
C THR A 380 -30.73 -25.79 17.54
N ILE A 381 -29.96 -24.99 18.29
CA ILE A 381 -28.76 -25.45 19.00
C ILE A 381 -29.10 -26.61 19.95
N ILE A 382 -30.13 -26.47 20.80
CA ILE A 382 -30.45 -27.52 21.79
C ILE A 382 -30.92 -28.83 21.17
N ASN A 383 -31.43 -28.80 19.94
CA ASN A 383 -31.91 -29.96 19.21
C ASN A 383 -30.86 -30.54 18.26
N THR A 384 -29.66 -29.96 18.21
CA THR A 384 -28.56 -30.47 17.39
C THR A 384 -28.09 -31.82 17.92
N SER A 385 -27.85 -32.78 17.01
CA SER A 385 -27.40 -34.12 17.36
C SER A 385 -25.92 -34.14 17.77
N ILE A 386 -25.50 -35.19 18.49
CA ILE A 386 -24.08 -35.37 18.84
C ILE A 386 -23.24 -35.49 17.56
N ASP A 387 -23.69 -36.29 16.59
CA ASP A 387 -23.01 -36.48 15.30
C ASP A 387 -22.83 -35.16 14.55
N ASP A 388 -23.84 -34.28 14.56
CA ASP A 388 -23.73 -32.95 13.94
C ASP A 388 -22.70 -32.07 14.68
N VAL A 389 -22.68 -32.09 16.01
CA VAL A 389 -21.65 -31.37 16.79
C VAL A 389 -20.26 -31.89 16.45
N GLU A 390 -20.07 -33.21 16.41
CA GLU A 390 -18.79 -33.83 16.06
C GLU A 390 -18.34 -33.45 14.64
N ASN A 391 -19.28 -33.42 13.69
CA ASN A 391 -19.01 -32.98 12.31
C ASN A 391 -18.58 -31.51 12.27
N LYS A 392 -19.29 -30.60 12.97
CA LYS A 392 -18.93 -29.17 13.01
C LYS A 392 -17.57 -28.92 13.63
N VAL A 393 -17.26 -29.62 14.73
CA VAL A 393 -15.92 -29.52 15.34
C VAL A 393 -14.86 -30.11 14.41
N THR A 394 -15.15 -31.20 13.71
CA THR A 394 -14.20 -31.79 12.74
C THR A 394 -13.88 -30.81 11.62
N CYS A 395 -14.88 -30.16 11.01
CA CYS A 395 -14.65 -29.13 10.00
C CYS A 395 -13.80 -27.96 10.52
N PHE A 396 -13.96 -27.59 11.80
CA PHE A 396 -13.11 -26.57 12.43
C PHE A 396 -11.66 -27.05 12.58
N MET A 397 -11.47 -28.33 12.91
CA MET A 397 -10.15 -28.96 13.04
C MET A 397 -9.42 -29.16 11.70
N ASP A 398 -10.10 -29.13 10.56
CA ASP A 398 -9.45 -29.22 9.22
C ASP A 398 -8.45 -28.08 8.97
N SER A 399 -8.58 -26.97 9.70
CA SER A 399 -7.68 -25.81 9.65
C SER A 399 -6.41 -25.97 10.49
N PHE A 400 -6.22 -27.10 11.15
CA PHE A 400 -5.09 -27.39 12.04
C PHE A 400 -3.99 -28.13 11.29
N VAL A 401 -2.74 -27.97 11.74
CA VAL A 401 -1.61 -28.66 11.11
C VAL A 401 -1.74 -30.17 11.23
N ASN A 402 -1.44 -30.87 10.14
CA ASN A 402 -1.23 -32.32 10.15
C ASN A 402 0.20 -32.67 10.58
N GLU A 403 0.46 -33.96 10.78
CA GLU A 403 1.74 -34.46 11.26
C GLU A 403 2.92 -34.10 10.34
N LYS A 404 2.74 -34.22 9.02
CA LYS A 404 3.80 -33.86 8.05
C LYS A 404 4.12 -32.37 8.09
N GLN A 405 3.09 -31.52 8.17
CA GLN A 405 3.27 -30.07 8.28
C GLN A 405 3.94 -29.67 9.60
N PHE A 406 3.54 -30.30 10.70
CA PHE A 406 4.14 -30.04 12.01
C PHE A 406 5.62 -30.42 12.02
N ILE A 407 5.98 -31.62 11.55
CA ILE A 407 7.38 -32.07 11.46
C ILE A 407 8.20 -31.08 10.63
N LYS A 408 7.69 -30.67 9.46
CA LYS A 408 8.35 -29.68 8.61
C LYS A 408 8.67 -28.38 9.37
N PHE A 409 7.73 -27.83 10.12
CA PHE A 409 7.94 -26.58 10.87
C PHE A 409 8.77 -26.78 12.14
N ALA A 410 8.66 -27.94 12.78
CA ALA A 410 9.44 -28.30 13.96
C ALA A 410 10.92 -28.51 13.63
N ASP A 411 11.22 -29.20 12.52
CA ASP A 411 12.59 -29.40 12.03
C ASP A 411 13.28 -28.06 11.70
N MET A 412 12.50 -27.06 11.27
CA MET A 412 12.95 -25.69 11.04
C MET A 412 13.00 -24.81 12.30
N ASN A 413 12.63 -25.34 13.47
CA ASN A 413 12.46 -24.61 14.73
C ASN A 413 11.46 -23.44 14.66
N LEU A 414 10.47 -23.51 13.77
CA LEU A 414 9.46 -22.46 13.58
C LEU A 414 8.21 -22.64 14.46
N LEU A 415 7.91 -23.88 14.81
CA LEU A 415 6.74 -24.27 15.61
C LEU A 415 7.13 -25.31 16.65
N SER A 416 6.73 -25.09 17.89
CA SER A 416 6.96 -26.01 19.00
C SER A 416 5.69 -26.73 19.44
N ILE A 417 5.83 -27.81 20.21
CA ILE A 417 4.70 -28.49 20.85
C ILE A 417 3.94 -27.52 21.78
N ASP A 418 4.64 -26.64 22.50
CA ASP A 418 4.01 -25.72 23.44
C ASP A 418 3.14 -24.66 22.74
N ASP A 419 3.49 -24.27 21.52
CA ASP A 419 2.67 -23.37 20.71
C ASP A 419 1.27 -23.98 20.44
N VAL A 420 1.19 -25.30 20.23
CA VAL A 420 -0.03 -25.99 19.80
C VAL A 420 -0.79 -26.70 20.94
N ARG A 421 -0.09 -27.12 21.98
CA ARG A 421 -0.66 -27.90 23.10
C ARG A 421 -1.51 -27.04 24.05
N LEU A 422 -2.54 -27.63 24.64
CA LEU A 422 -3.32 -27.00 25.72
C LEU A 422 -2.45 -26.77 26.98
N THR A 423 -2.73 -25.71 27.74
CA THR A 423 -1.88 -25.22 28.85
C THR A 423 -1.54 -26.29 29.91
N ASN A 424 -2.41 -27.26 30.14
CA ASN A 424 -2.24 -28.31 31.16
C ASN A 424 -2.08 -29.72 30.56
N SER A 425 -1.91 -29.83 29.25
CA SER A 425 -1.77 -31.13 28.60
C SER A 425 -0.34 -31.64 28.73
N SER A 426 -0.20 -32.96 28.86
CA SER A 426 1.08 -33.66 28.85
C SER A 426 1.38 -34.33 27.51
N GLU A 427 0.48 -34.21 26.53
CA GLU A 427 0.64 -34.81 25.22
C GLU A 427 1.83 -34.20 24.47
N ALA A 428 2.57 -35.04 23.76
CA ALA A 428 3.76 -34.65 23.01
C ALA A 428 3.64 -34.96 21.50
N GLU A 429 2.61 -35.73 21.10
CA GLU A 429 2.37 -36.07 19.71
C GLU A 429 1.25 -35.20 19.13
N ILE A 430 1.48 -34.59 17.96
CA ILE A 430 0.52 -33.66 17.34
C ILE A 430 -0.84 -34.30 17.04
N SER A 431 -0.85 -35.58 16.65
CA SER A 431 -2.08 -36.35 16.42
C SER A 431 -2.90 -36.50 17.70
N LYS A 432 -2.23 -36.75 18.84
CA LYS A 432 -2.86 -36.86 20.16
C LYS A 432 -3.31 -35.50 20.69
N ILE A 433 -2.51 -34.45 20.50
CA ILE A 433 -2.87 -33.05 20.85
C ILE A 433 -4.14 -32.63 20.10
N ASN A 434 -4.20 -32.84 18.78
CA ASN A 434 -5.37 -32.49 17.99
C ASN A 434 -6.62 -33.29 18.41
N LEU A 435 -6.43 -34.57 18.75
CA LEU A 435 -7.51 -35.41 19.26
C LEU A 435 -8.01 -34.95 20.64
N GLU A 436 -7.09 -34.56 21.53
CA GLU A 436 -7.41 -34.01 22.84
C GLU A 436 -8.21 -32.70 22.71
N ILE A 437 -7.72 -31.76 21.91
CA ILE A 437 -8.42 -30.50 21.60
C ILE A 437 -9.83 -30.77 21.08
N LYS A 438 -9.96 -31.66 20.09
CA LYS A 438 -11.26 -32.05 19.50
C LYS A 438 -12.21 -32.56 20.58
N ARG A 439 -11.75 -33.49 21.43
CA ARG A 439 -12.56 -34.07 22.52
C ARG A 439 -12.97 -33.02 23.55
N CYS A 440 -12.06 -32.13 23.94
CA CYS A 440 -12.35 -31.05 24.89
C CYS A 440 -13.41 -30.09 24.33
N ILE A 441 -13.30 -29.67 23.07
CA ILE A 441 -14.29 -28.78 22.45
C ILE A 441 -15.66 -29.47 22.36
N ILE A 442 -15.72 -30.72 21.88
CA ILE A 442 -16.99 -31.49 21.81
C ILE A 442 -17.62 -31.58 23.20
N SER A 443 -16.84 -31.95 24.23
CA SER A 443 -17.34 -32.04 25.60
C SER A 443 -17.88 -30.70 26.11
N SER A 444 -17.20 -29.59 25.82
CA SER A 444 -17.64 -28.25 26.22
C SER A 444 -18.94 -27.85 25.52
N VAL A 445 -19.08 -28.12 24.22
CA VAL A 445 -20.30 -27.84 23.44
C VAL A 445 -21.48 -28.68 23.95
N LEU A 446 -21.27 -29.97 24.21
CA LEU A 446 -22.32 -30.84 24.73
C LEU A 446 -22.77 -30.41 26.14
N SER A 447 -21.82 -30.03 27.01
CA SER A 447 -22.13 -29.49 28.33
C SER A 447 -22.92 -28.18 28.24
N TYR A 448 -22.56 -27.31 27.29
CA TYR A 448 -23.32 -26.10 26.99
C TYR A 448 -24.76 -26.42 26.56
N ILE A 449 -24.94 -27.36 25.62
CA ILE A 449 -26.26 -27.78 25.12
C ILE A 449 -27.12 -28.35 26.25
N GLU A 450 -26.57 -29.19 27.11
CA GLU A 450 -27.29 -29.73 28.27
C GLU A 450 -27.71 -28.64 29.25
N LYS A 451 -26.85 -27.65 29.50
CA LYS A 451 -27.21 -26.50 30.33
C LYS A 451 -28.34 -25.67 29.69
N ALA A 452 -28.29 -25.44 28.39
CA ALA A 452 -29.34 -24.73 27.66
C ALA A 452 -30.67 -25.51 27.68
N ARG A 453 -30.65 -26.84 27.53
CA ARG A 453 -31.83 -27.71 27.70
C ARG A 453 -32.41 -27.61 29.11
N GLY A 454 -31.57 -27.53 30.14
CA GLY A 454 -31.99 -27.32 31.52
C GLY A 454 -32.74 -26.00 31.70
N LEU A 455 -32.19 -24.89 31.18
CA LEU A 455 -32.84 -23.57 31.21
C LEU A 455 -34.15 -23.55 30.42
N ARG A 456 -34.20 -24.21 29.25
CA ARG A 456 -35.42 -24.34 28.45
C ARG A 456 -36.54 -25.01 29.25
N LYS A 457 -36.24 -26.13 29.90
CA LYS A 457 -37.21 -26.84 30.77
C LYS A 457 -37.73 -25.96 31.91
N GLN A 458 -36.85 -25.17 32.53
CA GLN A 458 -37.25 -24.23 33.59
C GLN A 458 -38.16 -23.11 33.04
N CYS A 459 -37.83 -22.58 31.87
CA CYS A 459 -38.63 -21.58 31.17
C CYS A 459 -40.03 -22.12 30.83
N ASP A 460 -40.10 -23.28 30.17
CA ASP A 460 -41.37 -23.91 29.77
C ASP A 460 -42.25 -24.23 31.00
N ALA A 461 -41.65 -24.70 32.10
CA ALA A 461 -42.38 -24.95 33.35
C ALA A 461 -42.93 -23.65 33.98
N ALA A 462 -42.15 -22.57 33.99
CA ALA A 462 -42.58 -21.27 34.51
C ALA A 462 -43.72 -20.68 33.67
N TYR A 463 -43.61 -20.74 32.33
CA TYR A 463 -44.69 -20.30 31.43
C TYR A 463 -45.94 -21.16 31.53
N ALA A 464 -45.83 -22.47 31.78
CA ALA A 464 -46.98 -23.32 32.02
C ALA A 464 -47.77 -22.88 33.27
N VAL A 465 -47.07 -22.55 34.37
CA VAL A 465 -47.70 -22.02 35.61
C VAL A 465 -48.35 -20.66 35.33
N PHE A 466 -47.60 -19.73 34.74
CA PHE A 466 -48.09 -18.38 34.40
C PHE A 466 -49.33 -18.42 33.49
N ASN A 467 -49.30 -19.21 32.41
CA ASN A 467 -50.40 -19.35 31.46
C ASN A 467 -51.63 -20.01 32.11
N SER A 468 -51.42 -20.97 33.02
CA SER A 468 -52.53 -21.59 33.77
C SER A 468 -53.25 -20.58 34.67
N GLU A 469 -52.51 -19.67 35.30
CA GLU A 469 -53.07 -18.64 36.18
C GLU A 469 -53.78 -17.53 35.39
N ILE A 470 -53.21 -17.12 34.25
CA ILE A 470 -53.89 -16.23 33.29
C ILE A 470 -55.21 -16.84 32.83
N LYS A 471 -55.21 -18.13 32.49
CA LYS A 471 -56.42 -18.83 32.04
C LYS A 471 -57.50 -18.81 33.12
N LYS A 472 -57.17 -19.15 34.37
CA LYS A 472 -58.11 -19.10 35.50
C LYS A 472 -58.71 -17.70 35.70
N ARG A 473 -57.86 -16.66 35.67
CA ARG A 473 -58.31 -15.27 35.84
C ARG A 473 -59.20 -14.80 34.68
N ASN A 474 -58.85 -15.16 33.45
CA ASN A 474 -59.70 -14.89 32.28
C ASN A 474 -61.06 -15.60 32.37
N GLU A 475 -61.08 -16.88 32.78
CA GLU A 475 -62.32 -17.64 32.95
C GLU A 475 -63.24 -16.98 33.99
N ALA A 476 -62.68 -16.51 35.11
CA ALA A 476 -63.43 -15.77 36.14
C ALA A 476 -64.00 -14.42 35.63
N ILE A 477 -63.22 -13.68 34.82
CA ILE A 477 -63.69 -12.45 34.17
C ILE A 477 -64.85 -12.75 33.20
N VAL A 478 -64.71 -13.81 32.38
CA VAL A 478 -65.75 -14.23 31.43
C VAL A 478 -67.04 -14.64 32.16
N GLU A 479 -66.92 -15.34 33.28
CA GLU A 479 -68.07 -15.69 34.12
C GLU A 479 -68.80 -14.43 34.62
N LYS A 480 -68.06 -13.42 35.10
CA LYS A 480 -68.63 -12.13 35.53
C LYS A 480 -69.25 -11.34 34.37
N TYR A 481 -68.67 -11.41 33.17
CA TYR A 481 -69.29 -10.85 31.96
C TYR A 481 -70.60 -11.53 31.60
N ASN A 482 -70.67 -12.86 31.74
CA ASN A 482 -71.90 -13.62 31.50
C ASN A 482 -72.96 -13.29 32.55
N GLU A 483 -72.57 -13.13 33.82
CA GLU A 483 -73.44 -12.63 34.89
C GLU A 483 -74.01 -11.25 34.52
N LEU A 484 -73.17 -10.30 34.11
CA LEU A 484 -73.60 -8.97 33.67
C LEU A 484 -74.61 -9.00 32.51
N LYS A 485 -74.43 -9.90 31.53
CA LYS A 485 -75.35 -10.08 30.39
C LYS A 485 -76.71 -10.61 30.83
N SER A 486 -76.77 -11.44 31.87
CA SER A 486 -78.02 -12.02 32.41
C SER A 486 -78.85 -11.03 33.23
N VAL A 487 -78.28 -9.88 33.63
CA VAL A 487 -78.99 -8.88 34.43
C VAL A 487 -79.98 -8.07 33.57
N GLY A 488 -81.25 -8.03 33.99
CA GLY A 488 -82.34 -7.33 33.31
C GLY A 488 -82.09 -5.83 33.06
N VAL A 489 -82.76 -5.27 32.04
CA VAL A 489 -82.50 -3.91 31.51
C VAL A 489 -82.60 -2.81 32.58
N PHE A 490 -83.47 -2.98 33.59
CA PHE A 490 -83.76 -1.96 34.62
C PHE A 490 -82.91 -2.07 35.91
N ALA A 491 -82.03 -3.06 36.06
CA ALA A 491 -81.20 -3.23 37.26
C ALA A 491 -79.88 -2.44 37.17
N LEU A 492 -79.99 -1.11 37.07
CA LEU A 492 -78.86 -0.19 36.81
C LEU A 492 -77.77 -0.24 37.89
N SER A 493 -78.14 -0.32 39.18
CA SER A 493 -77.18 -0.38 40.30
C SER A 493 -76.30 -1.62 40.22
N LYS A 494 -76.92 -2.80 40.06
CA LYS A 494 -76.22 -4.09 39.97
C LYS A 494 -75.34 -4.20 38.71
N LYS A 495 -75.78 -3.61 37.58
CA LYS A 495 -74.94 -3.51 36.36
C LYS A 495 -73.72 -2.61 36.56
N LYS A 496 -73.85 -1.51 37.29
CA LYS A 496 -72.74 -0.62 37.60
C LYS A 496 -71.70 -1.31 38.49
N GLU A 497 -72.18 -2.04 39.49
CA GLU A 497 -71.34 -2.83 40.40
C GLU A 497 -70.59 -3.95 39.67
N LEU A 498 -71.27 -4.77 38.86
CA LEU A 498 -70.63 -5.82 38.07
C LEU A 498 -69.60 -5.28 37.06
N LYS A 499 -69.86 -4.11 36.45
CA LYS A 499 -68.89 -3.45 35.57
C LYS A 499 -67.64 -2.99 36.33
N ALA A 500 -67.79 -2.48 37.55
CA ALA A 500 -66.66 -2.08 38.39
C ALA A 500 -65.82 -3.31 38.78
N ILE A 501 -66.46 -4.41 39.19
CA ILE A 501 -65.78 -5.66 39.53
C ILE A 501 -65.00 -6.21 38.32
N ILE A 502 -65.62 -6.24 37.13
CA ILE A 502 -64.94 -6.69 35.91
C ILE A 502 -63.73 -5.80 35.61
N PHE A 503 -63.88 -4.47 35.71
CA PHE A 503 -62.79 -3.53 35.49
C PHE A 503 -61.63 -3.76 36.46
N ASP A 504 -61.92 -3.97 37.75
CA ASP A 504 -60.91 -4.26 38.76
C ASP A 504 -60.19 -5.60 38.45
N MET A 505 -60.92 -6.64 38.08
CA MET A 505 -60.34 -7.94 37.69
C MET A 505 -59.47 -7.85 36.43
N GLU A 506 -59.88 -7.06 35.42
CA GLU A 506 -59.10 -6.81 34.20
C GLU A 506 -57.82 -6.02 34.50
N SER A 507 -57.91 -5.05 35.42
CA SER A 507 -56.76 -4.28 35.91
C SER A 507 -55.78 -5.17 36.67
N GLU A 508 -56.27 -6.03 37.57
CA GLU A 508 -55.45 -7.01 38.29
C GLU A 508 -54.80 -8.04 37.36
N LEU A 509 -55.51 -8.53 36.36
CA LEU A 509 -54.93 -9.42 35.34
C LEU A 509 -53.82 -8.73 34.56
N SER A 510 -54.03 -7.47 34.18
CA SER A 510 -53.02 -6.67 33.46
C SER A 510 -51.77 -6.47 34.31
N LYS A 511 -51.95 -6.14 35.59
CA LYS A 511 -50.84 -6.01 36.56
C LYS A 511 -50.11 -7.34 36.75
N TYR A 512 -50.84 -8.44 36.91
CA TYR A 512 -50.26 -9.78 37.05
C TYR A 512 -49.40 -10.16 35.85
N ARG A 513 -49.86 -9.88 34.61
CA ARG A 513 -49.08 -10.11 33.39
C ARG A 513 -47.75 -9.38 33.41
N VAL A 514 -47.74 -8.11 33.80
CA VAL A 514 -46.50 -7.32 33.84
C VAL A 514 -45.53 -7.82 34.91
N GLU A 515 -46.05 -8.18 36.08
CA GLU A 515 -45.23 -8.52 37.26
C GLU A 515 -44.73 -9.97 37.28
N ASN A 516 -45.45 -10.91 36.67
CA ASN A 516 -45.22 -12.35 36.83
C ASN A 516 -44.83 -13.07 35.53
N GLU A 517 -44.74 -12.37 34.41
CA GLU A 517 -44.28 -12.98 33.16
C GLU A 517 -42.79 -13.38 33.29
N PRO A 518 -42.41 -14.64 33.01
CA PRO A 518 -41.04 -15.16 33.21
C PRO A 518 -39.97 -14.63 32.23
N LYS A 519 -40.03 -13.35 31.82
CA LYS A 519 -39.14 -12.76 30.79
C LYS A 519 -37.67 -12.87 31.10
N ASP A 520 -37.29 -12.81 32.38
CA ASP A 520 -35.88 -12.91 32.78
C ASP A 520 -35.33 -14.31 32.55
N LEU A 521 -36.15 -15.36 32.72
CA LEU A 521 -35.77 -16.75 32.41
C LEU A 521 -35.68 -16.96 30.90
N GLU A 522 -36.63 -16.38 30.14
CA GLU A 522 -36.59 -16.40 28.68
C GLU A 522 -35.33 -15.70 28.14
N LYS A 523 -34.99 -14.54 28.70
CA LYS A 523 -33.77 -13.80 28.36
C LYS A 523 -32.51 -14.58 28.75
N ALA A 524 -32.49 -15.23 29.91
CA ALA A 524 -31.37 -16.07 30.35
C ALA A 524 -31.17 -17.28 29.45
N TYR A 525 -32.24 -17.83 28.87
CA TYR A 525 -32.15 -18.90 27.87
C TYR A 525 -31.56 -18.39 26.54
N TYR A 526 -32.15 -17.34 25.95
CA TYR A 526 -31.69 -16.85 24.65
C TYR A 526 -30.32 -16.16 24.69
N ARG A 527 -29.95 -15.55 25.81
CA ARG A 527 -28.69 -14.80 26.01
C ARG A 527 -27.80 -15.43 27.09
N MET A 528 -27.73 -16.76 27.12
CA MET A 528 -27.02 -17.54 28.15
C MET A 528 -25.67 -16.95 28.56
N TYR A 529 -24.84 -16.60 27.59
CA TYR A 529 -23.53 -15.96 27.81
C TYR A 529 -23.27 -14.75 26.89
N SER A 530 -24.30 -14.26 26.22
CA SER A 530 -24.23 -13.21 25.19
C SER A 530 -24.46 -11.80 25.74
#